data_AF-A0A7S1FRG3-F1
#
_entry.id   AF-A0A7S1FRG3-F1
#
_cell.length_a   1.000
_cell.length_b   1.000
_cell.length_c   1.000
_cell.angle_alpha   90.00
_cell.angle_beta   90.00
_cell.angle_gamma   90.00
#
_symmetry.space_group_name_H-M   'P 1'
#
loop_
_entity.id
_entity.type
_entity.pdbx_description
1 polymer ?
#
loop_
_entity_poly.entity_id
_entity_poly.type
_entity_poly.pdbx_seq_one_letter_code
_entity_poly.pdbx_strand_id
1 'polypeptide(L)'
;GGALDRFSRFFVDPLMRADAVGREVMAVDSENAKNEQNDMWRLYQLVKGLAREEHPFGKFGTGNAATLRDGDLRGFAGKEENKVVKEENKVVKEENKVV
;
A
#
# COMPACT_ATOMS: atom_id res chain seq x y z
N GLY A 1 -15.25 24.83 16.92
CA GLY A 1 -14.39 23.83 17.61
C GLY A 1 -14.37 22.45 16.98
N GLY A 2 -15.46 21.92 16.42
CA GLY A 2 -15.56 20.48 16.10
C GLY A 2 -14.67 19.93 14.97
N ALA A 3 -14.21 20.75 14.02
CA ALA A 3 -13.31 20.28 12.96
C ALA A 3 -11.92 19.93 13.49
N LEU A 4 -11.39 20.77 14.39
CA LEU A 4 -10.07 20.56 15.00
C LEU A 4 -10.06 19.32 15.91
N ASP A 5 -11.13 19.10 16.69
CA ASP A 5 -11.27 17.90 17.54
C ASP A 5 -11.34 16.60 16.72
N ARG A 6 -11.96 16.62 15.52
CA ARG A 6 -11.94 15.45 14.62
C ARG A 6 -10.56 15.24 13.99
N PHE A 7 -9.91 16.32 13.58
CA PHE A 7 -8.58 16.24 12.97
C PHE A 7 -7.51 15.79 13.96
N SER A 8 -7.54 16.27 15.21
CA SER A 8 -6.56 15.91 16.23
C SER A 8 -6.58 14.41 16.56
N ARG A 9 -7.73 13.74 16.44
CA ARG A 9 -7.83 12.28 16.66
C ARG A 9 -6.91 11.47 15.76
N PHE A 10 -6.57 11.96 14.57
CA PHE A 10 -5.67 11.26 13.64
C PHE A 10 -4.26 11.06 14.24
N PHE A 11 -3.84 11.93 15.16
CA PHE A 11 -2.52 11.89 15.78
C PHE A 11 -2.53 11.32 17.20
N VAL A 12 -3.72 11.17 17.81
CA VAL A 12 -3.87 10.70 19.19
C VAL A 12 -4.20 9.22 19.24
N ASP A 13 -5.21 8.78 18.48
CA ASP A 13 -5.71 7.40 18.50
C ASP A 13 -6.35 7.03 17.15
N PRO A 14 -5.54 6.80 16.10
CA PRO A 14 -6.05 6.36 14.82
C PRO A 14 -6.51 4.90 14.89
N LEU A 15 -7.77 4.63 14.53
CA LEU A 15 -8.38 3.30 14.68
C LEU A 15 -7.74 2.19 13.83
N MET A 16 -7.15 2.52 12.67
CA MET A 16 -6.49 1.58 11.76
C MET A 16 -7.23 0.24 11.53
N ARG A 17 -8.56 0.30 11.35
CA ARG A 17 -9.39 -0.90 11.15
C ARG A 17 -8.91 -1.72 9.95
N ALA A 18 -8.74 -3.03 10.14
CA ALA A 18 -8.20 -3.92 9.12
C ALA A 18 -8.98 -3.89 7.80
N ASP A 19 -10.32 -3.85 7.85
CA ASP A 19 -11.16 -3.72 6.66
C ASP A 19 -10.93 -2.41 5.89
N ALA A 20 -10.71 -1.30 6.61
CA ALA A 20 -10.42 0.00 6.01
C ALA A 20 -9.00 0.03 5.43
N VAL A 21 -8.02 -0.53 6.15
CA VAL A 21 -6.63 -0.64 5.68
C VAL A 21 -6.57 -1.48 4.41
N GLY A 22 -7.27 -2.61 4.35
CA GLY A 22 -7.32 -3.46 3.14
C GLY A 22 -7.85 -2.71 1.93
N ARG A 23 -8.94 -1.94 2.08
CA ARG A 23 -9.47 -1.08 1.01
C ARG A 23 -8.49 0.02 0.62
N GLU A 24 -7.86 0.67 1.59
CA GLU A 24 -6.91 1.75 1.34
C GLU A 24 -5.66 1.25 0.60
N VAL A 25 -5.17 0.04 0.91
CA VAL A 25 -4.06 -0.57 0.15
C VAL A 25 -4.42 -0.77 -1.33
N MET A 26 -5.67 -1.12 -1.64
CA MET A 26 -6.12 -1.22 -3.04
C MET A 26 -6.28 0.16 -3.71
N ALA A 27 -6.63 1.19 -2.93
CA ALA A 27 -6.65 2.57 -3.42
C ALA A 27 -5.23 3.06 -3.76
N VAL A 28 -4.24 2.79 -2.90
CA VAL A 28 -2.82 3.09 -3.16
C VAL A 28 -2.29 2.30 -4.36
N ASP A 29 -2.66 1.03 -4.50
CA ASP A 29 -2.29 0.22 -5.67
C ASP A 29 -2.82 0.83 -6.98
N SER A 30 -4.08 1.29 -6.96
CA SER A 30 -4.70 1.99 -8.10
C SER A 30 -4.01 3.33 -8.40
N GLU A 31 -3.57 4.06 -7.37
CA GLU A 31 -2.76 5.28 -7.53
C GLU A 31 -1.42 4.98 -8.20
N ASN A 32 -0.72 3.92 -7.77
CA ASN A 32 0.51 3.49 -8.43
C ASN A 32 0.25 3.09 -9.90
N ALA A 33 -0.77 2.28 -10.17
CA ALA A 33 -1.12 1.86 -11.54
C ALA A 33 -1.38 3.05 -12.47
N LYS A 34 -2.04 4.10 -11.95
CA LYS A 34 -2.21 5.37 -12.68
C LYS A 34 -0.88 6.05 -13.02
N ASN A 35 0.13 5.92 -12.16
CA ASN A 35 1.44 6.55 -12.33
C ASN A 35 2.38 5.77 -13.25
N GLU A 36 2.17 4.46 -13.48
CA GLU A 36 3.09 3.59 -14.23
C GLU A 36 3.36 4.05 -15.68
N GLN A 37 2.34 4.65 -16.31
CA GLN A 37 2.40 5.17 -17.67
C GLN A 37 2.70 6.68 -17.73
N ASN A 38 2.89 7.33 -16.59
CA ASN A 38 3.19 8.75 -16.55
C ASN A 38 4.71 8.97 -16.59
N ASP A 39 5.21 9.57 -17.67
CA ASP A 39 6.65 9.76 -17.90
C ASP A 39 7.36 10.56 -16.81
N MET A 40 6.68 11.53 -16.18
CA MET A 40 7.26 12.27 -15.06
C MET A 40 7.53 11.36 -13.86
N TRP A 41 6.60 10.47 -13.54
CA TRP A 41 6.75 9.50 -12.46
C TRP A 41 7.80 8.43 -12.78
N ARG A 42 7.80 7.93 -14.03
CA ARG A 42 8.82 6.98 -14.51
C ARG A 42 10.23 7.58 -14.41
N LEU A 43 10.42 8.81 -14.90
CA LEU A 43 11.70 9.51 -14.83
C LEU A 43 12.11 9.77 -13.38
N TYR A 44 11.18 10.19 -12.53
CA TYR A 44 11.46 10.45 -11.12
C TYR A 44 11.95 9.19 -10.40
N GLN A 45 11.28 8.05 -10.61
CA GLN A 45 11.69 6.79 -9.99
C GLN A 45 13.00 6.24 -10.58
N LEU A 46 13.28 6.48 -11.88
CA LEU A 46 14.57 6.18 -12.49
C LEU A 46 15.70 7.00 -11.84
N VAL A 47 15.52 8.32 -11.69
CA VAL A 47 16.51 9.20 -11.04
C VAL A 47 16.78 8.76 -9.60
N LYS A 48 15.74 8.37 -8.86
CA LYS A 48 15.90 7.80 -7.51
C LYS A 48 16.70 6.51 -7.51
N GLY A 49 16.50 5.65 -8.51
CA GLY A 49 17.26 4.41 -8.68
C GLY A 49 18.76 4.60 -8.96
N LEU A 50 19.18 5.82 -9.35
CA LEU A 50 20.59 6.18 -9.52
C LEU A 50 21.25 6.64 -8.22
N ALA A 51 20.50 6.76 -7.13
CA ALA A 51 21.06 7.07 -5.81
C ALA A 51 21.92 5.92 -5.30
N ARG A 52 22.81 6.22 -4.33
CA ARG A 52 23.53 5.17 -3.59
C ARG A 52 22.53 4.22 -2.93
N GLU A 53 22.81 2.93 -2.94
CA GLU A 53 21.88 1.87 -2.49
C GLU A 53 21.34 2.08 -1.06
N GLU A 54 22.18 2.57 -0.14
CA GLU A 54 21.77 2.81 1.25
C GLU A 54 21.11 4.18 1.46
N HIS A 55 21.03 5.02 0.42
CA HIS A 55 20.45 6.35 0.55
C HIS A 55 18.91 6.28 0.50
N PRO A 56 18.19 6.85 1.50
CA PRO A 56 16.72 6.76 1.56
C PRO A 56 15.99 7.30 0.33
N PHE A 57 16.61 8.20 -0.44
CA PHE A 57 16.07 8.74 -1.69
C PHE A 57 15.73 7.65 -2.71
N GLY A 58 16.45 6.52 -2.74
CA GLY A 58 16.20 5.42 -3.67
C GLY A 58 14.88 4.66 -3.41
N LYS A 59 14.25 4.83 -2.25
CA LYS A 59 13.05 4.06 -1.86
C LYS A 59 11.85 4.34 -2.75
N PHE A 60 11.04 3.33 -3.00
CA PHE A 60 9.74 3.49 -3.65
C PHE A 60 8.73 4.07 -2.65
N GLY A 61 8.32 5.32 -2.87
CA GLY A 61 7.58 6.11 -1.88
C GLY A 61 6.07 5.91 -1.92
N THR A 62 5.50 5.73 -3.11
CA THR A 62 4.06 5.49 -3.30
C THR A 62 3.65 4.15 -2.68
N GLY A 63 4.46 3.11 -2.89
CA GLY A 63 4.08 1.75 -2.55
C GLY A 63 3.02 1.21 -3.51
N ASN A 64 2.64 -0.04 -3.30
CA ASN A 64 1.56 -0.73 -4.00
C ASN A 64 1.10 -1.92 -3.16
N ALA A 65 0.17 -2.73 -3.68
CA ALA A 65 -0.32 -3.91 -2.97
C ALA A 65 0.81 -4.86 -2.57
N ALA A 66 1.84 -5.05 -3.41
CA ALA A 66 2.96 -5.95 -3.11
C ALA A 66 3.84 -5.43 -1.97
N THR A 67 4.11 -4.12 -1.91
CA THR A 67 4.96 -3.54 -0.85
C THR A 67 4.23 -3.32 0.47
N LEU A 68 2.89 -3.23 0.44
CA LEU A 68 2.08 -2.90 1.62
C LEU A 68 1.36 -4.12 2.24
N ARG A 69 1.04 -5.17 1.47
CA ARG A 69 0.36 -6.37 1.99
C ARG A 69 1.23 -7.24 2.89
N ASP A 70 2.52 -7.33 2.59
CA ASP A 70 3.49 -8.09 3.39
C ASP A 70 4.23 -7.21 4.41
N GLY A 71 3.95 -5.90 4.40
CA GLY A 71 4.51 -4.95 5.35
C GLY A 71 4.09 -5.29 6.78
N ASP A 72 4.91 -4.86 7.73
CA ASP A 72 4.70 -5.02 9.18
C ASP A 72 3.50 -4.21 9.72
N LEU A 73 2.35 -4.30 9.05
CA LEU A 73 1.06 -3.86 9.56
C LEU A 73 0.66 -4.66 10.81
N ARG A 74 1.46 -5.65 11.25
CA ARG A 74 1.24 -6.46 12.46
C ARG A 74 1.17 -5.63 13.75
N GLY A 75 1.65 -4.38 13.74
CA GLY A 75 1.45 -3.43 14.83
C GLY A 75 0.03 -2.84 14.91
N PHE A 76 -0.78 -2.95 13.84
CA PHE A 76 -2.08 -2.28 13.70
C PHE A 76 -3.21 -3.18 13.19
N ALA A 77 -2.91 -4.20 12.37
CA ALA A 77 -3.86 -5.15 11.81
C ALA A 77 -3.69 -6.52 12.49
N GLY A 78 -4.77 -6.98 13.13
CA GLY A 78 -4.85 -8.30 13.74
C GLY A 78 -4.61 -9.43 12.72
N LYS A 79 -3.98 -10.51 13.18
CA LYS A 79 -3.42 -11.63 12.38
C LYS A 79 -4.44 -12.44 11.55
N GLU A 80 -5.74 -12.19 11.69
CA GLU A 80 -6.81 -13.09 11.22
C GLU A 80 -7.19 -12.86 9.73
N GLU A 81 -7.18 -11.62 9.24
CA GLU A 81 -7.69 -11.31 7.88
C GLU A 81 -6.72 -11.70 6.75
N ASN A 82 -5.44 -11.92 7.08
CA ASN A 82 -4.41 -12.30 6.11
C ASN A 82 -4.55 -13.72 5.56
N LYS A 83 -5.48 -14.55 6.08
CA LYS A 83 -5.76 -15.89 5.51
C LYS A 83 -6.77 -15.83 4.36
N VAL A 84 -7.87 -15.10 4.54
CA VAL A 84 -8.97 -15.05 3.56
C VAL A 84 -8.49 -14.45 2.24
N VAL A 85 -7.73 -13.35 2.31
CA VAL A 85 -7.23 -12.68 1.10
C VAL A 85 -6.12 -13.47 0.40
N LYS A 86 -5.42 -14.36 1.12
CA LYS A 86 -4.46 -15.30 0.52
C LYS A 86 -5.16 -16.42 -0.24
N GLU A 87 -6.31 -16.87 0.24
CA GLU A 87 -7.14 -17.85 -0.48
C GLU A 87 -7.78 -17.25 -1.72
N GLU A 88 -8.38 -16.07 -1.62
CA GLU A 88 -9.00 -15.38 -2.77
C GLU A 88 -7.97 -15.10 -3.89
N ASN A 89 -6.77 -14.60 -3.54
CA ASN A 89 -5.71 -14.36 -4.52
C ASN A 89 -5.11 -15.64 -5.11
N LYS A 90 -5.23 -16.79 -4.42
CA LYS A 90 -4.83 -18.09 -4.97
C LYS A 90 -5.84 -18.56 -6.01
N VAL A 91 -7.14 -18.40 -5.73
CA VAL A 91 -8.23 -18.75 -6.66
C VAL A 91 -8.12 -17.93 -7.95
N VAL A 92 -7.94 -16.61 -7.86
CA VAL A 92 -7.80 -15.74 -9.04
C VAL A 92 -6.57 -16.11 -9.89
N LYS A 93 -5.48 -16.55 -9.26
CA LYS A 93 -4.27 -17.00 -9.98
C LYS A 93 -4.42 -18.38 -10.61
N GLU A 94 -5.24 -19.27 -10.05
CA GLU A 94 -5.58 -20.56 -10.66
C GLU A 94 -6.51 -20.37 -11.86
N GLU A 95 -7.51 -19.50 -11.76
CA GLU A 95 -8.44 -19.19 -12.86
C GLU A 95 -7.72 -18.58 -14.07
N ASN A 96 -6.75 -17.69 -13.84
CA ASN A 96 -5.95 -17.06 -14.90
C ASN A 96 -4.86 -17.95 -15.52
N LYS A 97 -4.70 -19.21 -15.06
CA LYS A 97 -3.79 -20.20 -15.67
C LYS A 97 -4.47 -21.11 -16.68
N VAL A 98 -5.80 -21.05 -16.79
CA VAL A 98 -6.60 -21.96 -17.63
C VAL A 98 -7.05 -21.28 -18.94
N VAL A 99 -6.51 -20.11 -19.25
CA VAL A 99 -6.71 -19.39 -20.53
C VAL A 99 -5.39 -19.23 -21.26
#